data_AF-A0A914TV78-F1
#
_entry.id   AF-A0A914TV78-F1
#
_cell.length_a   1.000
_cell.length_b   1.000
_cell.length_c   1.000
_cell.angle_alpha   90.00
_cell.angle_beta   90.00
_cell.angle_gamma   90.00
#
_symmetry.space_group_name_H-M   'P 1'
#
loop_
_entity.id
_entity.type
_entity.pdbx_description
1 polymer ?
#
loop_
_entity_poly.entity_id
_entity_poly.type
_entity_poly.pdbx_seq_one_letter_code
_entity_poly.pdbx_strand_id
1 'polypeptide(L)'
;MIGHPKDLDVVTHEVTHIIQGYPKYDPVWLVEGIADFSRFKFGVDNSGAGWRLPDFDSKMKYTDSYTTAARFLVWLDKNYNGIVQRLNSALKDGNFKNDETWKNLANGKSVDDLWKNYSNNPSI
;
A
#
# COMPACT_ATOMS: atom_id res chain seq x y z
N MET A 1 -18.74 -4.30 -14.99
CA MET A 1 -19.32 -5.46 -14.28
C MET A 1 -19.35 -6.77 -15.09
N ILE A 2 -19.45 -6.79 -16.43
CA ILE A 2 -19.59 -8.04 -17.21
C ILE A 2 -18.27 -8.83 -17.39
N GLY A 3 -17.11 -8.17 -17.33
CA GLY A 3 -15.79 -8.83 -17.53
C GLY A 3 -15.19 -9.51 -16.29
N HIS A 4 -15.55 -9.07 -15.09
CA HIS A 4 -14.98 -9.56 -13.82
C HIS A 4 -16.09 -9.73 -12.76
N PRO A 5 -17.08 -10.61 -12.99
CA PRO A 5 -18.26 -10.73 -12.11
C PRO A 5 -17.94 -11.25 -10.70
N LYS A 6 -16.74 -11.78 -10.47
CA LYS A 6 -16.25 -12.28 -9.18
C LYS A 6 -15.33 -11.30 -8.46
N ASP A 7 -15.00 -10.16 -9.07
CA ASP A 7 -14.13 -9.16 -8.47
C ASP A 7 -14.91 -8.30 -7.46
N LEU A 8 -15.50 -8.94 -6.45
CA LEU A 8 -16.28 -8.29 -5.40
C LEU A 8 -15.39 -7.39 -4.54
N ASP A 9 -14.15 -7.82 -4.28
CA ASP A 9 -13.22 -7.14 -3.39
C ASP A 9 -12.60 -5.87 -3.97
N VAL A 10 -12.84 -5.56 -5.24
CA VAL A 10 -12.61 -4.21 -5.76
C VAL A 10 -13.40 -3.18 -4.94
N VAL A 11 -14.58 -3.54 -4.42
CA VAL A 11 -15.35 -2.65 -3.54
C VAL A 11 -14.57 -2.33 -2.27
N THR A 12 -13.76 -3.25 -1.73
CA THR A 12 -12.90 -2.97 -0.57
C THR A 12 -11.82 -1.94 -0.90
N HIS A 13 -11.23 -2.02 -2.11
CA HIS A 13 -10.32 -1.00 -2.62
C HIS A 13 -11.03 0.36 -2.73
N GLU A 14 -12.16 0.43 -3.44
CA GLU A 14 -12.88 1.68 -3.68
C GLU A 14 -13.42 2.32 -2.39
N VAL A 15 -13.96 1.53 -1.46
CA VAL A 15 -14.42 2.01 -0.16
C VAL A 15 -13.25 2.54 0.68
N THR A 16 -12.05 2.00 0.50
CA THR A 16 -10.86 2.53 1.18
C THR A 16 -10.63 3.99 0.78
N HIS A 17 -10.84 4.38 -0.48
CA HIS A 17 -10.71 5.79 -0.90
C HIS A 17 -11.71 6.72 -0.18
N ILE A 18 -12.91 6.24 0.15
CA ILE A 18 -13.88 6.99 0.95
C ILE A 18 -13.34 7.22 2.38
N ILE A 19 -12.72 6.19 2.98
CA ILE A 19 -12.15 6.27 4.33
C ILE A 19 -10.90 7.16 4.36
N GLN A 20 -10.05 7.04 3.34
CA GLN A 20 -8.87 7.87 3.13
C GLN A 20 -9.26 9.34 3.17
N GLY A 21 -10.20 9.76 2.30
CA GLY A 21 -10.73 11.13 2.31
C GLY A 21 -9.63 12.19 2.29
N TYR A 22 -8.52 11.91 1.63
CA TYR A 22 -7.33 12.74 1.67
C TYR A 22 -7.60 14.11 1.01
N PRO A 23 -7.01 15.20 1.52
CA PRO A 23 -7.13 16.53 0.91
C PRO A 23 -6.49 16.59 -0.48
N LYS A 24 -5.56 15.67 -0.78
CA LYS A 24 -4.88 15.53 -2.07
C LYS A 24 -4.70 14.05 -2.41
N TYR A 25 -4.85 13.73 -3.69
CA TYR A 25 -4.58 12.41 -4.24
C TYR A 25 -3.08 12.27 -4.60
N ASP A 26 -2.20 12.46 -3.62
CA ASP A 26 -0.74 12.54 -3.82
C ASP A 26 0.04 12.08 -2.57
N PRO A 27 1.09 11.26 -2.71
CA PRO A 27 1.55 10.63 -3.94
C PRO A 27 0.67 9.45 -4.35
N VAL A 28 0.24 9.44 -5.62
CA VAL A 28 -0.70 8.45 -6.20
C VAL A 28 -0.36 7.01 -5.81
N TRP A 29 0.91 6.62 -5.92
CA TRP A 29 1.34 5.26 -5.63
C TRP A 29 1.03 4.81 -4.20
N LEU A 30 1.11 5.72 -3.24
CA LEU A 30 0.86 5.42 -1.84
C LEU A 30 -0.64 5.41 -1.57
N VAL A 31 -1.40 6.29 -2.21
CA VAL A 31 -2.87 6.33 -2.11
C VAL A 31 -3.47 5.02 -2.62
N GLU A 32 -3.08 4.61 -3.83
CA GLU A 32 -3.48 3.34 -4.45
C GLU A 32 -2.95 2.13 -3.67
N GLY A 33 -1.69 2.19 -3.24
CA GLY A 33 -1.06 1.12 -2.46
C GLY A 33 -1.78 0.86 -1.14
N ILE A 34 -2.25 1.89 -0.43
CA ILE A 34 -3.01 1.75 0.81
C ILE A 34 -4.39 1.13 0.53
N ALA A 35 -5.02 1.46 -0.60
CA ALA A 35 -6.29 0.85 -1.00
C ALA A 35 -6.13 -0.66 -1.27
N ASP A 36 -5.12 -1.06 -2.02
CA ASP A 36 -4.83 -2.49 -2.26
C ASP A 36 -4.28 -3.22 -1.03
N PHE A 37 -3.56 -2.54 -0.13
CA PHE A 37 -3.20 -3.10 1.18
C PHE A 37 -4.45 -3.42 2.01
N SER A 38 -5.45 -2.54 1.96
CA SER A 38 -6.72 -2.75 2.66
C SER A 38 -7.53 -3.88 2.02
N ARG A 39 -7.56 -3.95 0.68
CA ARG A 39 -8.11 -5.10 -0.05
C ARG A 39 -7.42 -6.41 0.31
N PHE A 40 -6.09 -6.41 0.46
CA PHE A 40 -5.35 -7.60 0.89
C PHE A 40 -5.73 -8.04 2.31
N LYS A 41 -5.88 -7.09 3.25
CA LYS A 41 -6.18 -7.39 4.66
C LYS A 41 -7.65 -7.74 4.91
N PHE A 42 -8.57 -7.12 4.18
CA PHE A 42 -10.00 -7.13 4.48
C PHE A 42 -10.88 -7.65 3.35
N GLY A 43 -10.32 -7.96 2.18
CA GLY A 43 -11.04 -8.63 1.09
C GLY A 43 -11.54 -10.02 1.51
N VAL A 44 -12.70 -10.41 1.02
CA VAL A 44 -13.42 -11.62 1.40
C VAL A 44 -13.21 -12.76 0.39
N ASP A 45 -13.09 -12.44 -0.90
CA ASP A 45 -12.99 -13.42 -2.00
C ASP A 45 -11.92 -13.05 -3.06
N ASN A 46 -10.76 -12.58 -2.60
CA ASN A 46 -9.64 -12.25 -3.49
C ASN A 46 -9.23 -13.45 -4.35
N SER A 47 -9.25 -14.66 -3.77
CA SER A 47 -8.91 -15.89 -4.48
C SER A 47 -9.95 -16.26 -5.55
N GLY A 48 -11.25 -16.07 -5.29
CA GLY A 48 -12.31 -16.29 -6.27
C GLY A 48 -12.28 -15.30 -7.44
N ALA A 49 -11.72 -14.11 -7.22
CA ALA A 49 -11.42 -13.12 -8.25
C ALA A 49 -10.09 -13.38 -8.99
N GLY A 50 -9.25 -14.31 -8.52
CA GLY A 50 -7.89 -14.50 -9.01
C GLY A 50 -6.94 -13.34 -8.67
N TRP A 51 -7.34 -12.46 -7.76
CA TRP A 51 -6.55 -11.32 -7.31
C TRP A 51 -5.56 -11.76 -6.23
N ARG A 52 -4.31 -11.29 -6.34
CA ARG A 52 -3.25 -11.54 -5.36
C ARG A 52 -2.20 -10.44 -5.40
N LEU A 53 -1.44 -10.33 -4.32
CA LEU A 53 -0.17 -9.61 -4.36
C LEU A 53 0.79 -10.38 -5.27
N PRO A 54 1.55 -9.70 -6.15
CA PRO A 54 2.48 -10.37 -7.05
C PRO A 54 3.67 -10.95 -6.27
N ASP A 55 4.41 -11.86 -6.90
CA ASP A 55 5.73 -12.20 -6.41
C ASP A 55 6.67 -11.01 -6.60
N PHE A 56 7.67 -10.88 -5.74
CA PHE A 56 8.65 -9.81 -5.89
C PHE A 56 9.51 -10.04 -7.14
N ASP A 57 9.67 -9.00 -7.96
CA ASP A 57 10.58 -8.95 -9.10
C ASP A 57 11.49 -7.72 -8.98
N SER A 58 12.77 -7.86 -9.32
CA SER A 58 13.77 -6.79 -9.16
C SER A 58 13.55 -5.57 -10.07
N LYS A 59 12.67 -5.67 -11.07
CA LYS A 59 12.27 -4.57 -11.96
C LYS A 59 11.13 -3.73 -11.36
N MET A 60 10.44 -4.24 -10.34
CA MET A 60 9.35 -3.52 -9.67
C MET A 60 9.88 -2.31 -8.91
N LYS A 61 9.01 -1.31 -8.74
CA LYS A 61 9.25 -0.12 -7.94
C LYS A 61 8.04 0.14 -7.04
N TYR A 62 8.26 0.72 -5.84
CA TYR A 62 7.13 1.12 -4.99
C TYR A 62 6.21 2.13 -5.69
N THR A 63 6.73 2.89 -6.66
CA THR A 63 5.94 3.85 -7.45
C THR A 63 5.03 3.20 -8.50
N ASP A 64 5.10 1.88 -8.70
CA ASP A 64 4.23 1.16 -9.64
C ASP A 64 2.77 1.05 -9.13
N SER A 65 2.48 1.59 -7.94
CA SER A 65 1.13 1.69 -7.35
C SER A 65 0.49 0.31 -7.09
N TYR A 66 -0.81 0.31 -6.75
CA TYR A 66 -1.66 -0.89 -6.66
C TYR A 66 -0.99 -2.06 -5.91
N THR A 67 -1.10 -3.28 -6.42
CA THR A 67 -0.63 -4.51 -5.77
C THR A 67 0.87 -4.53 -5.50
N THR A 68 1.67 -3.84 -6.34
CA THR A 68 3.13 -3.73 -6.13
C THR A 68 3.44 -2.88 -4.90
N ALA A 69 2.83 -1.69 -4.81
CA ALA A 69 2.94 -0.83 -3.64
C ALA A 69 2.34 -1.50 -2.39
N ALA A 70 1.17 -2.13 -2.51
CA ALA A 70 0.50 -2.82 -1.42
C ALA A 70 1.36 -3.95 -0.84
N ARG A 71 2.03 -4.72 -1.70
CA ARG A 71 2.95 -5.78 -1.25
C ARG A 71 4.08 -5.23 -0.39
N PHE A 72 4.67 -4.11 -0.79
CA PHE A 72 5.68 -3.42 0.01
C PHE A 72 5.10 -2.86 1.31
N LEU A 73 3.88 -2.33 1.30
CA LEU A 73 3.18 -1.89 2.51
C LEU A 73 2.90 -3.05 3.48
N VAL A 74 2.61 -4.26 3.00
CA VAL A 74 2.50 -5.46 3.84
C VAL A 74 3.83 -5.79 4.51
N TRP A 75 4.93 -5.74 3.77
CA TRP A 75 6.27 -5.92 4.35
C TRP A 75 6.59 -4.85 5.39
N LEU A 76 6.27 -3.59 5.09
CA LEU A 76 6.46 -2.47 6.01
C LEU A 76 5.66 -2.66 7.30
N ASP A 77 4.37 -3.03 7.22
CA ASP A 77 3.51 -3.26 8.38
C ASP A 77 4.05 -4.37 9.31
N LYS A 78 4.68 -5.40 8.74
CA LYS A 78 5.35 -6.48 9.50
C LYS A 78 6.62 -6.01 10.22
N ASN A 79 7.39 -5.10 9.63
CA ASN A 79 8.70 -4.69 10.14
C ASN A 79 8.63 -3.39 10.96
N TYR A 80 7.60 -2.58 10.76
CA TYR A 80 7.37 -1.28 11.37
C TYR A 80 5.92 -1.21 11.83
N ASN A 81 5.67 -1.71 13.05
CA ASN A 81 4.32 -1.88 13.58
C ASN A 81 3.42 -0.66 13.33
N GLY A 82 2.31 -0.85 12.64
CA GLY A 82 1.31 0.18 12.40
C GLY A 82 1.77 1.32 11.47
N ILE A 83 2.82 1.14 10.68
CA ILE A 83 3.33 2.20 9.79
C ILE A 83 2.29 2.61 8.74
N VAL A 84 1.51 1.66 8.21
CA VAL A 84 0.50 1.95 7.16
C VAL A 84 -0.62 2.84 7.70
N GLN A 85 -1.09 2.59 8.91
CA GLN A 85 -2.12 3.40 9.58
C GLN A 85 -1.58 4.81 9.87
N ARG A 86 -0.30 4.93 10.24
CA ARG A 86 0.36 6.22 10.47
C ARG A 86 0.57 7.02 9.19
N LEU A 87 0.93 6.35 8.08
CA LEU A 87 0.99 6.97 6.74
C LEU A 87 -0.38 7.45 6.28
N ASN A 88 -1.41 6.61 6.42
CA ASN A 88 -2.80 6.96 6.10
C ASN A 88 -3.25 8.20 6.91
N SER A 89 -2.92 8.25 8.20
CA SER A 89 -3.26 9.41 9.04
C SER A 89 -2.52 10.67 8.59
N ALA A 90 -1.22 10.58 8.30
CA ALA A 90 -0.44 11.72 7.81
C ALA A 90 -0.96 12.27 6.48
N LEU A 91 -1.38 11.39 5.56
CA LEU A 91 -1.99 11.78 4.28
C LEU A 91 -3.35 12.46 4.51
N LYS A 92 -4.20 11.87 5.36
CA LYS A 92 -5.53 12.39 5.70
C LYS A 92 -5.47 13.77 6.37
N ASP A 93 -4.51 13.98 7.24
CA ASP A 93 -4.32 15.26 7.93
C ASP A 93 -3.61 16.31 7.05
N GLY A 94 -3.21 15.96 5.82
CA GLY A 94 -2.45 16.84 4.94
C GLY A 94 -1.02 17.12 5.41
N ASN A 95 -0.51 16.32 6.35
CA ASN A 95 0.80 16.47 6.99
C ASN A 95 1.87 15.54 6.39
N PHE A 96 1.55 14.79 5.34
CA PHE A 96 2.51 13.95 4.65
C PHE A 96 3.58 14.81 3.95
N LYS A 97 4.82 14.68 4.41
CA LYS A 97 6.01 15.31 3.85
C LYS A 97 7.01 14.22 3.52
N ASN A 98 7.13 13.86 2.24
CA ASN A 98 7.81 12.64 1.77
C ASN A 98 8.98 12.16 2.66
N ASP A 99 10.17 12.76 2.55
CA ASP A 99 11.36 12.29 3.28
C ASP A 99 11.24 12.38 4.81
N GLU A 100 10.67 13.47 5.34
CA GLU A 100 10.50 13.70 6.79
C GLU A 100 9.57 12.66 7.42
N THR A 101 8.40 12.42 6.80
CA THR A 101 7.41 11.45 7.28
C THR A 101 7.99 10.03 7.28
N TRP A 102 8.67 9.61 6.20
CA TRP A 102 9.30 8.29 6.15
C TRP A 102 10.36 8.11 7.25
N LYS A 103 11.26 9.08 7.39
CA LYS A 103 12.32 9.03 8.41
C LYS A 103 11.75 8.98 9.83
N ASN A 104 10.70 9.75 10.11
CA ASN A 104 10.05 9.77 11.41
C ASN A 104 9.37 8.42 11.74
N LEU A 105 8.75 7.78 10.73
CA LEU A 105 8.02 6.53 10.94
C LEU A 105 8.89 5.27 10.88
N ALA A 106 10.06 5.35 10.25
CA ALA A 106 10.88 4.20 9.89
C ALA A 106 12.33 4.25 10.40
N ASN A 107 12.54 4.81 11.59
CA ASN A 107 13.84 4.86 12.28
C ASN A 107 14.93 5.54 11.43
N GLY A 108 14.61 6.72 10.89
CA GLY A 108 15.53 7.55 10.12
C GLY A 108 15.78 7.11 8.68
N LYS A 109 15.06 6.10 8.17
CA LYS A 109 15.21 5.60 6.80
C LYS A 109 14.31 6.34 5.82
N SER A 110 14.83 6.63 4.63
CA SER A 110 14.03 7.10 3.50
C SER A 110 13.20 5.95 2.91
N VAL A 111 12.19 6.27 2.10
CA VAL A 111 11.42 5.24 1.36
C VAL A 111 12.31 4.42 0.42
N ASP A 112 13.35 5.02 -0.16
CA ASP A 112 14.30 4.31 -1.02
C ASP A 112 15.16 3.31 -0.23
N ASP A 113 15.60 3.67 0.98
CA ASP A 113 16.30 2.74 1.88
C ASP A 113 15.39 1.57 2.27
N LEU A 114 14.12 1.86 2.55
CA LEU A 114 13.12 0.85 2.90
C LEU A 114 12.84 -0.09 1.73
N TRP A 115 12.71 0.45 0.52
CA TRP A 115 12.54 -0.36 -0.69
C TRP A 115 13.76 -1.25 -0.95
N LYS A 116 14.97 -0.72 -0.74
CA LYS A 116 16.21 -1.51 -0.84
C LYS A 116 16.24 -2.64 0.18
N ASN A 117 15.86 -2.39 1.42
CA ASN A 117 15.78 -3.42 2.46
C ASN A 117 14.74 -4.49 2.12
N TYR A 118 13.55 -4.06 1.68
CA TYR A 118 12.50 -4.94 1.18
C TYR A 118 13.00 -5.81 0.01
N SER A 119 13.68 -5.21 -0.96
CA SER A 119 14.21 -5.91 -2.13
C SER A 119 15.25 -6.98 -1.78
N ASN A 120 16.01 -6.78 -0.69
CA ASN A 120 16.97 -7.75 -0.19
C ASN A 120 16.32 -8.87 0.64
N ASN A 121 15.14 -8.63 1.23
CA ASN A 121 14.41 -9.61 2.03
C ASN A 121 12.88 -9.47 1.82
N PRO A 122 12.34 -9.90 0.66
CA PRO A 122 10.98 -9.57 0.24
C PRO A 122 9.87 -10.45 0.86
N SER A 123 10.18 -11.21 1.91
CA SER A 123 9.24 -12.14 2.55
C SER A 123 8.08 -11.39 3.24
N ILE A 124 6.84 -11.77 2.94
CA ILE A 124 5.59 -11.26 3.54
C ILE A 124 4.67 -12.39 3.97
#